data_AF-A0A839LR12-F1
#
_entry.id   AF-A0A839LR12-F1
#
_cell.length_a   1.000
_cell.length_b   1.000
_cell.length_c   1.000
_cell.angle_alpha   90.00
_cell.angle_beta   90.00
_cell.angle_gamma   90.00
#
_symmetry.space_group_name_H-M   'P 1'
#
loop_
_entity.id
_entity.type
_entity.pdbx_description
1 polymer ?
#
loop_
_entity_poly.entity_id
_entity_poly.type
_entity_poly.pdbx_seq_one_letter_code
_entity_poly.pdbx_strand_id
1 'polypeptide(L)'
;MIDFSSDPPNRDDWGDVEMDQDMIHAWSIYGGKKLKELVSLPGFDFEIRCVDLFDMPDSVFCYYAEEFLNYLVHDESESNDFGLKVAAYLDVMEIKRESAPDLCIVFWRRLLLLLDKVAEKVERSEMDADLKAMLSAQLSKIKALG
;
A
#
# COMPACT_ATOMS: atom_id res chain seq x y z
N MET A 1 6.93 -10.11 17.45
CA MET A 1 7.57 -10.10 16.11
C MET A 1 6.45 -10.40 15.14
N ILE A 2 6.09 -9.44 14.31
CA ILE A 2 4.96 -9.59 13.38
C ILE A 2 5.41 -10.57 12.30
N ASP A 3 4.71 -11.70 12.21
CA ASP A 3 4.94 -12.73 11.20
C ASP A 3 4.14 -12.35 9.95
N PHE A 4 4.83 -12.03 8.86
CA PHE A 4 4.20 -11.64 7.62
C PHE A 4 4.07 -12.88 6.74
N SER A 5 2.90 -13.52 6.83
CA SER A 5 2.57 -14.71 6.04
C SER A 5 2.59 -14.42 4.54
N SER A 6 3.05 -15.39 3.74
CA SER A 6 2.90 -15.36 2.28
C SER A 6 1.47 -15.63 1.80
N ASP A 7 0.63 -16.17 2.68
CA ASP A 7 -0.77 -16.43 2.41
C ASP A 7 -1.63 -15.23 2.81
N PRO A 8 -2.72 -14.95 2.07
CA PRO A 8 -3.58 -13.81 2.36
C PRO A 8 -4.20 -13.94 3.76
N PRO A 9 -4.45 -12.81 4.44
CA PRO A 9 -5.08 -12.79 5.75
C PRO A 9 -6.40 -13.57 5.75
N ASN A 10 -6.55 -14.49 6.69
CA ASN A 10 -7.76 -15.28 6.89
C ASN A 10 -8.72 -14.55 7.81
N ARG A 11 -9.92 -15.10 8.07
CA ARG A 11 -10.96 -14.44 8.86
C ARG A 11 -10.51 -14.04 10.27
N ASP A 12 -9.60 -14.79 10.89
CA ASP A 12 -9.13 -14.54 12.25
C ASP A 12 -8.22 -13.31 12.31
N ASP A 13 -7.49 -13.00 11.24
CA ASP A 13 -6.62 -11.83 11.14
C ASP A 13 -7.41 -10.51 11.14
N TRP A 14 -8.71 -10.56 10.80
CA TRP A 14 -9.57 -9.39 10.66
C TRP A 14 -10.28 -8.96 11.94
N GLY A 15 -10.20 -9.74 13.02
CA GLY A 15 -10.88 -9.41 14.28
C GLY A 15 -12.41 -9.45 14.15
N ASP A 16 -13.12 -8.52 14.77
CA ASP A 16 -14.59 -8.45 14.72
C ASP A 16 -15.06 -7.54 13.57
N VAL A 17 -15.22 -8.13 12.38
CA VAL A 17 -15.61 -7.42 11.15
C VAL A 17 -17.00 -6.81 11.27
N GLU A 18 -17.92 -7.48 11.97
CA GLU A 18 -19.34 -7.12 12.02
C GLU A 18 -19.64 -5.86 12.85
N MET A 19 -18.62 -5.33 13.56
CA MET A 19 -18.76 -4.12 14.38
C MET A 19 -18.68 -2.82 13.60
N ASP A 20 -18.18 -2.84 12.36
CA ASP A 20 -17.86 -1.63 11.58
C ASP A 20 -18.24 -1.81 10.10
N GLN A 21 -18.95 -0.84 9.52
CA GLN A 21 -19.39 -0.89 8.13
C GLN A 21 -18.22 -0.85 7.13
N ASP A 22 -17.17 -0.10 7.45
CA ASP A 22 -15.97 0.01 6.62
C ASP A 22 -15.18 -1.31 6.66
N MET A 23 -15.14 -1.97 7.83
CA MET A 23 -14.59 -3.32 7.96
C MET A 23 -15.39 -4.37 7.19
N ILE A 24 -16.74 -4.31 7.23
CA ILE A 24 -17.59 -5.20 6.42
C ILE A 24 -17.30 -5.01 4.94
N HIS A 25 -17.18 -3.75 4.50
CA HIS A 25 -16.85 -3.41 3.11
C HIS A 25 -15.49 -3.99 2.72
N ALA A 26 -14.45 -3.68 3.50
CA ALA A 26 -13.09 -4.16 3.28
C ALA A 26 -13.03 -5.69 3.26
N TRP A 27 -13.66 -6.39 4.21
CA TRP A 27 -13.69 -7.85 4.20
C TRP A 27 -14.36 -8.42 2.93
N SER A 28 -15.46 -7.82 2.46
CA SER A 28 -16.15 -8.30 1.26
C SER A 28 -15.26 -8.28 0.00
N ILE A 29 -14.36 -7.29 -0.09
CA ILE A 29 -13.42 -7.13 -1.20
C ILE A 29 -12.18 -7.99 -0.97
N TYR A 30 -11.53 -7.84 0.18
CA TYR A 30 -10.19 -8.38 0.43
C TYR A 30 -10.18 -9.79 1.01
N GLY A 31 -11.16 -10.14 1.84
CA GLY A 31 -11.15 -11.35 2.67
C GLY A 31 -10.67 -12.60 1.94
N GLY A 32 -9.51 -13.11 2.35
CA GLY A 32 -8.86 -14.31 1.82
C GLY A 32 -8.31 -14.22 0.39
N LYS A 33 -8.35 -13.04 -0.27
CA LYS A 33 -7.91 -12.86 -1.65
C LYS A 33 -6.47 -12.40 -1.73
N LYS A 34 -5.73 -12.94 -2.69
CA LYS A 34 -4.42 -12.43 -3.12
C LYS A 34 -4.60 -11.20 -4.00
N LEU A 35 -3.57 -10.36 -4.10
CA LEU A 35 -3.61 -9.16 -4.94
C LEU A 35 -4.02 -9.44 -6.39
N LYS A 36 -3.50 -10.51 -6.99
CA LYS A 36 -3.84 -10.93 -8.36
C LYS A 36 -5.35 -11.15 -8.58
N GLU A 37 -6.07 -11.53 -7.52
CA GLU A 37 -7.52 -11.72 -7.56
C GLU A 37 -8.24 -10.38 -7.45
N LEU A 38 -7.72 -9.46 -6.64
CA LEU A 38 -8.24 -8.09 -6.51
C LEU A 38 -8.13 -7.31 -7.81
N VAL A 39 -6.96 -7.32 -8.45
CA VAL A 39 -6.72 -6.60 -9.72
C VAL A 39 -7.55 -7.15 -10.88
N SER A 40 -8.06 -8.38 -10.74
CA SER A 40 -8.93 -9.03 -11.73
C SER A 40 -10.42 -8.71 -11.53
N LEU A 41 -10.79 -7.99 -10.47
CA LEU A 41 -12.17 -7.61 -10.21
C LEU A 41 -12.65 -6.55 -11.23
N PRO A 42 -13.89 -6.66 -11.72
CA PRO A 42 -14.50 -5.60 -12.52
C PRO A 42 -14.51 -4.27 -11.75
N GLY A 43 -14.00 -3.21 -12.36
CA GLY A 43 -13.93 -1.89 -11.73
C GLY A 43 -12.84 -1.78 -10.65
N PHE A 44 -11.79 -2.61 -10.72
CA PHE A 44 -10.60 -2.41 -9.90
C PHE A 44 -10.01 -1.03 -10.17
N ASP A 45 -9.85 -0.27 -9.08
CA ASP A 45 -9.24 1.05 -9.05
C ASP A 45 -8.20 1.03 -7.92
N PHE A 46 -6.93 1.22 -8.26
CA PHE A 46 -5.84 1.09 -7.30
C PHE A 46 -5.92 2.15 -6.20
N GLU A 47 -6.34 3.36 -6.53
CA GLU A 47 -6.36 4.49 -5.61
C GLU A 47 -7.46 4.29 -4.57
N ILE A 48 -8.66 3.89 -5.01
CA ILE A 48 -9.76 3.53 -4.10
C ILE A 48 -9.34 2.37 -3.19
N ARG A 49 -8.68 1.36 -3.76
CA ARG A 49 -8.23 0.19 -3.00
C ARG A 49 -7.17 0.54 -1.95
N CYS A 50 -6.28 1.50 -2.24
CA CYS A 50 -5.35 2.00 -1.22
C CYS A 50 -6.09 2.59 -0.02
N VAL A 51 -7.14 3.39 -0.26
CA VAL A 51 -7.91 4.02 0.82
C VAL A 51 -8.53 2.99 1.75
N ASP A 52 -9.05 1.88 1.22
CA ASP A 52 -9.64 0.79 2.01
C ASP A 52 -8.67 0.22 3.07
N LEU A 53 -7.35 0.34 2.86
CA LEU A 53 -6.35 -0.19 3.80
C LEU A 53 -6.36 0.52 5.16
N PHE A 54 -6.82 1.77 5.21
CA PHE A 54 -6.75 2.59 6.42
C PHE A 54 -7.45 1.93 7.61
N ASP A 55 -8.65 1.39 7.39
CA ASP A 55 -9.50 0.81 8.43
C ASP A 55 -9.11 -0.63 8.79
N MET A 56 -8.16 -1.23 8.05
CA MET A 56 -7.79 -2.62 8.26
C MET A 56 -6.91 -2.81 9.51
N PRO A 57 -7.07 -3.94 10.22
CA PRO A 57 -6.17 -4.34 11.30
C PRO A 57 -4.72 -4.42 10.82
N ASP A 58 -3.78 -4.17 11.74
CA ASP A 58 -2.36 -4.02 11.39
C ASP A 58 -1.75 -5.19 10.60
N SER A 59 -2.12 -6.43 10.94
CA SER A 59 -1.68 -7.63 10.22
C SER A 59 -2.19 -7.65 8.77
N VAL A 60 -3.47 -7.33 8.58
CA VAL A 60 -4.14 -7.27 7.29
C VAL A 60 -3.58 -6.13 6.45
N PHE A 61 -3.47 -4.94 7.05
CA PHE A 61 -2.87 -3.76 6.46
C PHE A 61 -1.47 -4.08 5.92
N CYS A 62 -0.60 -4.66 6.73
CA CYS A 62 0.77 -4.91 6.31
C CYS A 62 0.86 -5.87 5.12
N TYR A 63 0.02 -6.91 5.09
CA TYR A 63 -0.01 -7.82 3.95
C TYR A 63 -0.37 -7.09 2.66
N TYR A 64 -1.49 -6.35 2.64
CA TYR A 64 -1.95 -5.70 1.42
C TYR A 64 -1.11 -4.48 1.04
N ALA A 65 -0.58 -3.73 2.02
CA ALA A 65 0.34 -2.63 1.76
C ALA A 65 1.66 -3.11 1.14
N GLU A 66 2.17 -4.29 1.52
CA GLU A 66 3.33 -4.89 0.88
C GLU A 66 3.01 -5.34 -0.55
N GLU A 67 1.89 -6.02 -0.74
CA GLU A 67 1.42 -6.45 -2.05
C GLU A 67 1.20 -5.26 -3.00
N PHE A 68 0.61 -4.17 -2.51
CA PHE A 68 0.39 -2.96 -3.31
C PHE A 68 1.70 -2.27 -3.68
N LEU A 69 2.68 -2.24 -2.78
CA LEU A 69 4.01 -1.76 -3.13
C LEU A 69 4.66 -2.64 -4.20
N ASN A 70 4.50 -3.96 -4.08
CA ASN A 70 4.97 -4.91 -5.08
C ASN A 70 4.27 -4.70 -6.43
N TYR A 71 2.97 -4.37 -6.43
CA TYR A 71 2.24 -3.96 -7.64
C TYR A 71 2.88 -2.73 -8.29
N LEU A 72 3.16 -1.67 -7.52
CA LEU A 72 3.77 -0.44 -8.04
C LEU A 72 5.16 -0.69 -8.67
N VAL A 73 5.95 -1.60 -8.10
CA VAL A 73 7.24 -2.02 -8.67
C VAL A 73 7.07 -2.66 -10.05
N HIS A 74 6.00 -3.42 -10.26
CA HIS A 74 5.74 -4.18 -11.49
C HIS A 74 4.76 -3.50 -12.45
N ASP A 75 4.17 -2.37 -12.07
CA ASP A 75 3.30 -1.59 -12.94
C ASP A 75 4.10 -1.20 -14.21
N GLU A 76 3.51 -1.29 -15.39
CA GLU A 76 4.20 -0.98 -16.66
C GLU A 76 3.94 0.47 -17.11
N SER A 77 3.06 1.20 -16.42
CA SER A 77 2.83 2.61 -16.67
C SER A 77 4.03 3.45 -16.22
N GLU A 78 4.42 4.40 -17.07
CA GLU A 78 5.50 5.36 -16.82
C GLU A 78 5.00 6.80 -16.96
N SER A 79 3.70 7.03 -16.74
CA SER A 79 3.02 8.32 -16.91
C SER A 79 2.53 8.90 -15.57
N ASN A 80 1.77 10.00 -15.64
CA ASN A 80 1.08 10.55 -14.47
C ASN A 80 0.18 9.53 -13.76
N ASP A 81 -0.37 8.54 -14.47
CA ASP A 81 -1.17 7.45 -13.88
C ASP A 81 -0.36 6.67 -12.82
N PHE A 82 0.88 6.31 -13.14
CA PHE A 82 1.80 5.71 -12.17
C PHE A 82 2.04 6.64 -10.98
N GLY A 83 2.28 7.93 -11.25
CA GLY A 83 2.51 8.92 -10.20
C GLY A 83 1.33 9.07 -9.25
N LEU A 84 0.09 9.05 -9.75
CA LEU A 84 -1.12 9.12 -8.93
C LEU A 84 -1.29 7.87 -8.05
N LYS A 85 -1.02 6.67 -8.59
CA LYS A 85 -1.02 5.43 -7.79
C LYS A 85 0.02 5.47 -6.67
N VAL A 86 1.24 5.94 -6.97
CA VAL A 86 2.28 6.11 -5.94
C VAL A 86 1.83 7.14 -4.89
N ALA A 87 1.24 8.26 -5.29
CA ALA A 87 0.71 9.26 -4.37
C ALA A 87 -0.34 8.67 -3.42
N ALA A 88 -1.34 7.98 -3.96
CA ALA A 88 -2.40 7.34 -3.17
C ALA A 88 -1.84 6.32 -2.16
N TYR A 89 -0.84 5.53 -2.57
CA TYR A 89 -0.15 4.62 -1.66
C TYR A 89 0.56 5.38 -0.53
N LEU A 90 1.34 6.41 -0.87
CA LEU A 90 2.11 7.19 0.11
C LEU A 90 1.21 7.93 1.11
N ASP A 91 0.08 8.47 0.65
CA ASP A 91 -0.89 9.16 1.52
C ASP A 91 -1.44 8.21 2.58
N VAL A 92 -1.82 6.99 2.19
CA VAL A 92 -2.31 5.96 3.14
C VAL A 92 -1.22 5.51 4.10
N MET A 93 0.02 5.36 3.62
CA MET A 93 1.16 5.03 4.48
C MET A 93 1.44 6.13 5.51
N GLU A 94 1.29 7.40 5.13
CA GLU A 94 1.46 8.54 6.04
C GLU A 94 0.39 8.54 7.12
N ILE A 95 -0.87 8.33 6.74
CA ILE A 95 -1.99 8.23 7.69
C ILE A 95 -1.75 7.05 8.66
N LYS A 96 -1.32 5.88 8.17
CA LYS A 96 -0.99 4.75 9.04
C LYS A 96 0.19 5.05 9.95
N ARG A 97 1.18 5.85 9.52
CA ARG A 97 2.28 6.30 10.38
C ARG A 97 1.77 7.13 11.57
N GLU A 98 0.76 7.97 11.34
CA GLU A 98 0.18 8.81 12.39
C GLU A 98 -0.59 7.98 13.42
N SER A 99 -1.30 6.93 12.99
CA SER A 99 -2.08 6.07 13.88
C SER A 99 -1.29 4.92 14.52
N ALA A 100 -0.27 4.39 13.84
CA ALA A 100 0.53 3.24 14.27
C ALA A 100 2.04 3.43 13.93
N PRO A 101 2.73 4.40 14.54
CA PRO A 101 4.10 4.77 14.16
C PRO A 101 5.13 3.65 14.31
N ASP A 102 5.04 2.87 15.40
CA ASP A 102 5.98 1.76 15.67
C ASP A 102 5.86 0.63 14.64
N LEU A 103 4.62 0.35 14.19
CA LEU A 103 4.35 -0.59 13.11
C LEU A 103 5.02 -0.13 11.82
N CYS A 104 4.81 1.14 11.43
CA CYS A 104 5.33 1.70 10.19
C CYS A 104 6.87 1.68 10.13
N ILE A 105 7.55 1.97 11.24
CA ILE A 105 9.02 1.89 11.28
C ILE A 105 9.51 0.47 10.97
N VAL A 106 8.91 -0.54 11.59
CA VAL A 106 9.28 -1.96 11.33
C VAL A 106 8.92 -2.36 9.90
N PHE A 107 7.76 -1.94 9.43
CA PHE A 107 7.27 -2.22 8.09
C PHE A 107 8.17 -1.63 7.00
N TRP A 108 8.51 -0.33 7.07
CA TRP A 108 9.35 0.32 6.07
C TRP A 108 10.77 -0.23 6.02
N ARG A 109 11.36 -0.58 7.17
CA ARG A 109 12.66 -1.25 7.20
C ARG A 109 12.68 -2.54 6.40
N ARG A 110 11.60 -3.32 6.49
CA ARG A 110 11.46 -4.56 5.74
C ARG A 110 11.27 -4.30 4.23
N LEU A 111 10.58 -3.22 3.87
CA LEU A 111 10.23 -2.91 2.48
C LEU A 111 11.18 -1.92 1.79
N LEU A 112 12.29 -1.56 2.41
CA LEU A 112 13.21 -0.53 1.92
C LEU A 112 13.66 -0.79 0.47
N LEU A 113 13.95 -2.06 0.13
CA LEU A 113 14.33 -2.46 -1.23
C LEU A 113 13.22 -2.27 -2.26
N LEU A 114 11.96 -2.43 -1.86
CA LEU A 114 10.82 -2.18 -2.76
C LEU A 114 10.58 -0.68 -2.93
N LEU A 115 10.70 0.09 -1.84
CA LEU A 115 10.63 1.56 -1.88
C LEU A 115 11.72 2.15 -2.78
N ASP A 116 12.93 1.60 -2.75
CA ASP A 116 14.03 2.00 -3.64
C ASP A 116 13.68 1.78 -5.11
N LYS A 117 13.12 0.63 -5.46
CA LYS A 117 12.68 0.33 -6.84
C LYS A 117 11.58 1.28 -7.30
N VAL A 118 10.62 1.61 -6.43
CA VAL A 118 9.58 2.59 -6.75
C VAL A 118 10.18 3.97 -6.95
N ALA A 119 11.12 4.40 -6.09
CA ALA A 119 11.81 5.68 -6.23
C ALA A 119 12.59 5.78 -7.54
N GLU A 120 13.38 4.76 -7.89
CA GLU A 120 14.10 4.70 -9.17
C GLU A 120 13.14 4.80 -10.37
N LYS A 121 11.97 4.17 -10.26
CA LYS A 121 10.95 4.23 -11.30
C LYS A 121 10.26 5.59 -11.37
N VAL A 122 10.01 6.25 -10.24
CA VAL A 122 9.51 7.64 -10.21
C VAL A 122 10.49 8.56 -10.93
N GLU A 123 11.78 8.45 -10.64
CA GLU A 123 12.82 9.28 -11.27
C GLU A 123 12.87 9.11 -12.79
N ARG A 124 12.78 7.87 -13.28
CA ARG A 124 12.87 7.58 -14.73
C ARG A 124 11.58 7.82 -15.52
N SER A 125 10.44 7.94 -14.85
CA SER A 125 9.12 8.07 -15.50
C SER A 125 8.97 9.37 -16.30
N GLU A 126 8.03 9.39 -17.25
CA GLU A 126 7.69 10.57 -18.07
C GLU A 126 6.53 11.39 -17.44
N MET A 127 6.43 11.41 -16.11
CA MET A 127 5.40 12.18 -15.40
C MET A 127 5.74 13.67 -15.29
N ASP A 128 4.74 14.47 -14.94
CA ASP A 128 4.87 15.89 -14.64
C ASP A 128 5.97 16.16 -13.61
N ALA A 129 6.73 17.24 -13.81
CA ALA A 129 7.90 17.55 -13.01
C ALA A 129 7.56 17.89 -11.55
N ASP A 130 6.42 18.56 -11.30
CA ASP A 130 6.00 18.93 -9.96
C ASP A 130 5.53 17.68 -9.20
N LEU A 131 4.77 16.81 -9.86
CA LEU A 131 4.36 15.52 -9.31
C LEU A 131 5.59 14.66 -8.97
N LYS A 132 6.54 14.54 -9.90
CA LYS A 132 7.79 13.79 -9.68
C LYS A 132 8.58 14.33 -8.49
N ALA A 133 8.75 15.65 -8.40
CA ALA A 133 9.49 16.27 -7.30
C ALA A 133 8.82 16.04 -5.95
N MET A 134 7.49 16.14 -5.89
CA MET A 134 6.70 15.86 -4.70
C MET A 134 6.89 14.41 -4.23
N LEU A 135 6.71 13.44 -5.12
CA LEU A 135 6.83 12.01 -4.80
C LEU A 135 8.25 11.65 -4.35
N SER A 136 9.26 12.16 -5.05
CA SER A 136 10.67 11.90 -4.73
C SER A 136 11.05 12.45 -3.35
N ALA A 137 10.50 13.62 -2.98
CA ALA A 137 10.68 14.18 -1.64
C ALA A 137 10.00 13.33 -0.55
N GLN A 138 8.78 12.84 -0.79
CA GLN A 138 8.08 11.97 0.17
C GLN A 138 8.81 10.62 0.35
N LEU A 139 9.19 9.96 -0.74
CA LEU A 139 9.95 8.70 -0.71
C LEU A 139 11.29 8.86 0.01
N SER A 140 12.00 9.97 -0.22
CA SER A 140 13.24 10.27 0.48
C SER A 140 13.06 10.41 1.99
N LYS A 141 11.95 11.02 2.44
CA LYS A 141 11.63 11.13 3.87
C LYS A 141 11.39 9.76 4.49
N ILE A 142 10.59 8.90 3.85
CA ILE A 142 10.31 7.55 4.34
C ILE A 142 11.61 6.74 4.45
N LYS A 143 12.47 6.82 3.44
CA LYS A 143 13.77 6.13 3.43
C LYS A 143 14.71 6.58 4.55
N ALA A 144 14.62 7.83 4.99
CA ALA A 144 15.42 8.32 6.12
C ALA A 144 14.94 7.80 7.49
N LEU A 145 13.73 7.22 7.55
CA LEU A 145 13.15 6.65 8.77
C LEU A 145 13.44 5.15 8.94
N GLY A 146 13.71 4.44 7.84
CA GLY A 146 14.09 3.02 7.84
C GLY A 146 15.53 2.83 8.28
#